data_AF-A0A7L3SAW0-F1
#
_entry.id   AF-A0A7L3SAW0-F1
#
_cell.length_a   1.000
_cell.length_b   1.000
_cell.length_c   1.000
_cell.angle_alpha   90.00
_cell.angle_beta   90.00
_cell.angle_gamma   90.00
#
_symmetry.space_group_name_H-M   'P 1'
#
loop_
_entity.id
_entity.type
_entity.pdbx_description
1 polymer ?
#
loop_
_entity_poly.entity_id
_entity_poly.type
_entity_poly.pdbx_seq_one_letter_code
_entity_poly.pdbx_strand_id
1 'polypeptide(L)'
;MPKSCRAPHCSNAAGQPRPFARRLSFYKFPLQDAARLRQWLAHMRQENWVPTRHQHLCSDHFEPSCFQYRWGVRYLRPDAVPTIF
;
A
#
# COMPACT_ATOMS: atom_id res chain seq x y z
N MET A 1 -8.12 2.39 -16.02
CA MET A 1 -7.86 1.08 -15.40
C MET A 1 -8.01 1.21 -13.88
N PRO A 2 -8.79 0.35 -13.21
CA PRO A 2 -8.95 0.39 -11.76
C PRO A 2 -7.63 0.01 -11.07
N LYS A 3 -7.30 0.68 -9.97
CA LYS A 3 -6.13 0.36 -9.14
C LYS A 3 -6.45 -0.89 -8.32
N SER A 4 -5.66 -1.95 -8.41
CA SER A 4 -5.80 -3.16 -7.59
C SER A 4 -4.67 -3.27 -6.56
N CYS A 5 -4.95 -3.91 -5.43
CA CYS A 5 -3.95 -4.28 -4.45
C CYS A 5 -3.15 -5.48 -4.96
N ARG A 6 -1.81 -5.41 -4.88
CA ARG A 6 -0.92 -6.50 -5.28
C ARG A 6 -0.53 -7.43 -4.12
N ALA A 7 -0.94 -7.11 -2.90
CA ALA A 7 -0.67 -7.95 -1.73
C ALA A 7 -1.09 -9.40 -1.96
N PRO A 8 -0.32 -10.39 -1.45
CA PRO A 8 -0.75 -11.78 -1.48
C PRO A 8 -2.12 -11.91 -0.79
N HIS A 9 -2.98 -12.76 -1.35
CA HIS A 9 -4.34 -13.02 -0.82
C HIS A 9 -5.27 -11.80 -0.68
N CYS A 10 -4.94 -10.68 -1.32
CA CYS A 10 -5.78 -9.48 -1.33
C CYS A 10 -6.51 -9.30 -2.66
N SER A 11 -7.84 -9.20 -2.63
CA SER A 11 -8.69 -8.93 -3.81
C SER A 11 -9.24 -7.50 -3.84
N ASN A 12 -8.64 -6.60 -3.05
CA ASN A 12 -9.08 -5.21 -2.94
C ASN A 12 -8.80 -4.45 -4.24
N ALA A 13 -9.82 -3.80 -4.81
CA ALA A 13 -9.69 -2.97 -6.01
C ALA A 13 -10.47 -1.66 -5.88
N ALA A 14 -9.96 -0.62 -6.53
CA ALA A 14 -10.60 0.68 -6.63
C ALA A 14 -11.90 0.55 -7.43
N GLY A 15 -12.97 1.14 -6.92
CA GLY A 15 -14.30 1.08 -7.54
C GLY A 15 -15.21 -0.04 -7.01
N GLN A 16 -14.72 -0.91 -6.13
CA GLN A 16 -15.60 -1.83 -5.41
C GLN A 16 -16.54 -1.05 -4.46
N PRO A 17 -17.83 -1.39 -4.38
CA PRO A 17 -18.76 -0.76 -3.47
C PRO A 17 -18.34 -1.07 -2.02
N ARG A 18 -17.98 -0.02 -1.27
CA ARG A 18 -17.64 -0.12 0.16
C ARG A 18 -18.32 1.00 0.94
N PRO A 19 -18.70 0.76 2.22
CA PRO A 19 -19.15 1.81 3.11
C PRO A 19 -18.14 2.97 3.15
N PHE A 20 -18.62 4.21 3.31
CA PHE A 20 -17.75 5.39 3.33
C PHE A 20 -16.61 5.27 4.37
N ALA A 21 -16.92 4.72 5.54
CA ALA A 21 -15.95 4.45 6.61
C ALA A 21 -14.85 3.43 6.24
N ARG A 22 -15.06 2.61 5.20
CA ARG A 22 -14.12 1.57 4.74
C ARG A 22 -13.56 1.86 3.34
N ARG A 23 -13.54 3.14 2.94
CA ARG A 23 -12.90 3.54 1.69
C ARG A 23 -11.40 3.27 1.75
N LEU A 24 -10.93 2.46 0.81
CA LEU A 24 -9.53 2.12 0.69
C LEU A 24 -8.76 3.22 -0.03
N SER A 25 -7.55 3.49 0.45
CA SER A 25 -6.55 4.24 -0.30
C SER A 25 -5.55 3.27 -0.91
N PHE A 26 -5.02 3.61 -2.08
CA PHE A 26 -4.04 2.80 -2.80
C PHE A 26 -2.73 3.56 -2.91
N TYR A 27 -1.66 2.95 -2.45
CA TYR A 27 -0.33 3.54 -2.37
C TYR A 27 0.62 2.81 -3.29
N LYS A 28 1.44 3.57 -4.01
CA LYS A 28 2.45 3.02 -4.93
C LYS A 28 3.61 2.45 -4.12
N PHE A 29 4.28 1.45 -4.70
CA PHE A 29 5.55 0.98 -4.18
C PHE A 29 6.59 2.12 -4.20
N PRO A 30 7.46 2.20 -3.17
CA PRO A 30 8.48 3.25 -3.08
C PRO A 30 9.67 2.95 -4.01
N LEU A 31 9.46 3.04 -5.33
CA LEU A 31 10.47 2.68 -6.34
C LEU A 31 11.74 3.57 -6.30
N GLN A 32 11.64 4.75 -5.71
CA GLN A 32 12.76 5.68 -5.52
C GLN A 32 13.54 5.41 -4.23
N ASP A 33 13.01 4.60 -3.33
CA ASP A 33 13.62 4.25 -2.04
C ASP A 33 13.81 2.73 -1.97
N ALA A 34 14.96 2.28 -2.45
CA ALA A 34 15.30 0.86 -2.52
C ALA A 34 15.42 0.20 -1.14
N ALA A 35 15.72 0.97 -0.08
CA ALA A 35 15.80 0.42 1.28
C ALA A 35 14.40 0.10 1.80
N ARG A 36 13.49 1.07 1.70
CA ARG A 36 12.09 0.88 2.07
C ARG A 36 11.38 -0.14 1.20
N LEU A 37 11.67 -0.15 -0.10
CA LEU A 37 11.11 -1.15 -1.01
C LEU A 37 11.48 -2.57 -0.60
N ARG A 38 12.76 -2.82 -0.25
CA ARG A 38 13.19 -4.14 0.26
C ARG A 38 12.44 -4.54 1.52
N GLN A 39 12.19 -3.61 2.44
CA GLN A 39 11.40 -3.88 3.64
C GLN A 39 9.95 -4.28 3.28
N TRP A 40 9.30 -3.56 2.37
CA TRP A 40 7.94 -3.91 1.91
C TRP A 40 7.89 -5.32 1.34
N LEU A 41 8.87 -5.66 0.50
CA LEU A 41 8.99 -6.98 -0.12
C LEU A 41 9.25 -8.09 0.91
N ALA A 42 10.09 -7.83 1.92
CA ALA A 42 10.35 -8.75 3.01
C ALA A 42 9.08 -9.04 3.83
N HIS A 43 8.32 -8.00 4.22
CA HIS A 43 7.05 -8.18 4.93
C HIS A 43 5.99 -8.91 4.10
N MET A 44 6.01 -8.73 2.78
CA MET A 44 5.15 -9.47 1.84
C MET A 44 5.62 -10.91 1.57
N ARG A 45 6.79 -11.32 2.06
CA ARG A 45 7.46 -12.58 1.68
C ARG A 45 7.66 -12.71 0.16
N GLN A 46 8.04 -11.60 -0.48
CA GLN A 46 8.23 -11.45 -1.93
C GLN A 46 9.60 -10.82 -2.24
N GLU A 47 10.67 -11.29 -1.59
CA GLU A 47 12.02 -10.67 -1.66
C GLU A 47 12.62 -10.65 -3.07
N ASN A 48 12.35 -11.68 -3.88
CA ASN A 48 12.89 -11.82 -5.23
C ASN A 48 12.08 -11.06 -6.30
N TRP A 49 11.03 -10.34 -5.90
CA TRP A 49 10.10 -9.71 -6.82
C TRP A 49 10.35 -8.21 -6.96
N VAL A 50 10.26 -7.70 -8.19
CA VAL A 50 10.42 -6.28 -8.49
C VAL A 50 9.06 -5.67 -8.85
N PRO A 51 8.54 -4.72 -8.05
CA PRO A 51 7.29 -4.05 -8.37
C PRO A 51 7.45 -3.07 -9.53
N THR A 52 6.35 -2.87 -10.26
CA THR A 52 6.21 -1.90 -11.34
C THR A 52 5.47 -0.66 -10.87
N ARG A 53 5.61 0.45 -11.62
CA ARG A 53 4.95 1.75 -11.31
C ARG A 53 3.41 1.71 -11.27
N HIS A 54 2.81 0.64 -11.77
CA HIS A 54 1.36 0.45 -11.86
C HIS A 54 0.79 -0.38 -10.71
N GLN A 55 1.64 -0.98 -9.88
CA GLN A 55 1.22 -1.80 -8.75
C GLN A 55 1.09 -0.98 -7.48
N HIS A 56 0.13 -1.38 -6.64
CA HIS A 56 -0.23 -0.64 -5.44
C HIS A 56 -0.50 -1.60 -4.28
N LEU A 57 -0.36 -1.10 -3.05
CA LEU A 57 -0.91 -1.72 -1.84
C LEU A 57 -2.08 -0.89 -1.33
N CYS A 58 -3.11 -1.55 -0.82
CA CYS A 58 -4.24 -0.86 -0.20
C CYS A 58 -3.93 -0.49 1.26
N SER A 59 -4.70 0.44 1.81
CA SER A 59 -4.52 0.96 3.17
C SER A 59 -4.63 -0.09 4.28
N ASP A 60 -5.32 -1.22 4.03
CA ASP A 60 -5.51 -2.28 5.04
C ASP A 60 -4.19 -2.98 5.43
N HIS A 61 -3.16 -2.87 4.59
CA HIS A 61 -1.86 -3.50 4.86
C HIS A 61 -0.93 -2.69 5.74
N PHE A 62 -1.34 -1.47 6.12
CA PHE A 62 -0.55 -0.56 6.94
C PHE A 62 -1.29 -0.27 8.23
N GLU A 63 -0.53 -0.17 9.31
CA GLU A 63 -1.08 0.25 10.60
C GLU A 63 -1.64 1.68 10.53
N PRO A 64 -2.71 2.02 11.28
CA PRO A 64 -3.22 3.38 11.33
C PRO A 64 -2.17 4.45 11.67
N SER A 65 -1.15 4.10 12.47
CA SER A 65 -0.02 4.95 12.86
C SER A 65 0.91 5.32 11.71
N CYS A 66 0.91 4.54 10.63
CA CYS A 66 1.71 4.76 9.43
C CYS A 66 1.16 5.88 8.53
N PHE A 67 -0.04 6.40 8.82
CA PHE A 67 -0.67 7.45 8.02
C PHE A 67 -0.52 8.81 8.67
N GLN A 68 -0.30 9.82 7.83
CA GLN A 68 -0.30 11.23 8.22
C GLN A 68 -1.24 12.02 7.32
N TYR A 69 -1.91 13.02 7.89
CA TYR A 69 -2.72 13.96 7.13
C TYR A 69 -1.94 15.25 6.92
N ARG A 70 -1.85 15.69 5.67
CA ARG A 70 -1.29 16.99 5.29
C ARG A 70 -2.25 17.66 4.33
N TRP A 71 -2.69 18.87 4.64
CA TRP A 71 -3.60 19.66 3.80
C TRP A 71 -4.90 18.90 3.43
N GLY A 72 -5.46 18.14 4.38
CA GLY A 72 -6.66 17.33 4.15
C GLY A 72 -6.45 16.05 3.33
N VAL A 73 -5.22 15.77 2.88
CA VAL A 73 -4.88 14.56 2.12
C VAL A 73 -4.13 13.56 3.01
N ARG A 74 -4.51 12.29 2.93
CA ARG A 74 -3.89 11.18 3.67
C ARG A 74 -2.69 10.61 2.92
N TYR A 75 -1.51 10.67 3.52
CA TYR A 75 -0.26 10.12 2.99
C TYR A 75 0.27 8.99 3.87
N LEU A 76 1.02 8.08 3.27
CA LEU A 76 1.91 7.20 4.03
C LEU A 76 3.12 8.01 4.49
N ARG A 77 3.51 7.82 5.74
CA ARG A 77 4.77 8.35 6.25
C ARG A 77 5.97 7.77 5.49
N PRO A 78 7.11 8.46 5.45
CA PRO A 78 8.30 7.98 4.73
C PRO A 78 8.89 6.69 5.32
N ASP A 79 8.71 6.44 6.62
CA ASP A 79 9.16 5.25 7.36
C ASP A 79 8.14 4.09 7.32
N ALA A 80 6.94 4.32 6.80
CA ALA A 80 5.87 3.32 6.85
C ALA A 80 6.18 2.07 6.01
N VAL A 81 6.03 0.91 6.63
CA VAL A 81 6.14 -0.42 6.00
C VAL A 81 4.82 -1.18 6.18
N PRO A 82 4.41 -2.03 5.22
CA PRO A 82 3.20 -2.80 5.36
C PRO A 82 3.46 -3.94 6.34
N THR A 83 2.75 -3.96 7.46
CA THR A 83 2.91 -4.95 8.53
C THR A 83 1.73 -5.91 8.64
N ILE A 84 0.64 -5.63 7.92
CA ILE A 84 -0.62 -6.39 8.00
C ILE A 84 -0.82 -7.13 6.67
N PHE A 85 -0.75 -8.47 6.68
CA PHE A 85 -0.96 -9.32 5.51
C PHE A 85 -1.81 -10.54 5.86
#